data_AF-A0A1X7CF13-F1
#
_entry.id   AF-A0A1X7CF13-F1
#
_cell.length_a   1.000
_cell.length_b   1.000
_cell.length_c   1.000
_cell.angle_alpha   90.00
_cell.angle_beta   90.00
_cell.angle_gamma   90.00
#
_symmetry.space_group_name_H-M   'P 1'
#
loop_
_entity.id
_entity.type
_entity.pdbx_description
1 polymer ?
#
loop_
_entity_poly.entity_id
_entity_poly.type
_entity_poly.pdbx_seq_one_letter_code
_entity_poly.pdbx_strand_id
1 'polypeptide(L)'
;MAEAVKVTVTLEPDIEDFVRDQMARGSFASSSEYIETVLRERFEREHARQQLDAELQKGIDDIEAGRFMSIEEAFDSIYEELGLKRPAR
;
A
#
# COMPACT_ATOMS: atom_id res chain seq x y z
N MET A 1 -18.76 -6.84 12.27
CA MET A 1 -17.50 -6.75 13.03
C MET A 1 -16.80 -8.09 12.83
N ALA A 2 -15.64 -8.11 12.16
CA ALA A 2 -14.90 -9.35 11.98
C ALA A 2 -14.38 -9.80 13.36
N GLU A 3 -14.60 -11.06 13.71
CA GLU A 3 -14.14 -11.63 14.98
C GLU A 3 -12.62 -11.75 14.97
N ALA A 4 -11.97 -11.30 16.05
CA ALA A 4 -10.52 -11.38 16.17
C ALA A 4 -10.09 -12.85 16.24
N VAL A 5 -9.21 -13.28 15.32
CA VAL A 5 -8.71 -14.65 15.28
C VAL A 5 -7.51 -14.77 16.22
N LYS A 6 -7.58 -15.67 17.20
CA LYS A 6 -6.44 -15.98 18.06
C LYS A 6 -5.46 -16.89 17.32
N VAL A 7 -4.22 -16.43 17.18
CA VAL A 7 -3.12 -17.20 16.61
C VAL A 7 -2.09 -17.48 17.70
N THR A 8 -1.59 -18.73 17.77
CA THR A 8 -0.49 -19.11 18.65
C THR A 8 0.71 -19.49 17.80
N VAL A 9 1.85 -18.85 18.06
CA VAL A 9 3.11 -19.08 17.35
C VAL A 9 4.22 -19.34 18.35
N THR A 10 5.13 -20.25 18.00
CA THR A 10 6.37 -20.47 18.75
C THR A 10 7.48 -19.70 18.04
N LEU A 11 8.20 -18.87 18.79
CA LEU A 11 9.32 -18.11 18.28
C LEU A 11 10.63 -18.78 18.68
N GLU A 12 11.66 -18.60 17.86
CA GLU A 12 13.03 -18.93 18.25
C GLU A 12 13.50 -17.99 19.38
N PRO A 13 14.38 -18.44 20.30
CA PRO A 13 14.82 -17.64 21.44
C PRO A 13 15.37 -16.27 21.05
N ASP A 14 16.19 -16.21 19.99
CA ASP A 14 16.77 -14.96 19.51
C ASP A 14 15.71 -13.95 19.03
N ILE A 15 14.58 -14.46 18.50
CA ILE A 15 13.45 -13.62 18.07
C ILE A 15 12.65 -13.15 19.28
N GLU A 16 12.49 -13.97 20.33
CA GLU A 16 11.85 -13.57 21.58
C GLU A 16 12.61 -12.39 22.23
N ASP A 17 13.94 -12.50 22.32
CA ASP A 17 14.80 -11.45 22.86
C ASP A 17 14.67 -10.16 22.04
N PHE A 18 14.68 -10.27 20.70
CA PHE A 18 14.45 -9.13 19.82
C PHE A 18 13.08 -8.47 20.06
N VAL A 19 12.00 -9.24 20.16
CA VAL A 19 10.65 -8.70 20.44
C VAL A 19 10.63 -7.98 21.78
N ARG A 20 11.26 -8.56 22.81
CA ARG A 20 11.35 -7.96 24.15
C ARG A 20 12.10 -6.61 24.12
N ASP A 21 13.22 -6.54 23.42
CA ASP A 21 13.99 -5.31 23.24
C ASP A 21 13.18 -4.22 22.52
N GLN A 22 12.43 -4.61 21.49
CA GLN A 22 11.59 -3.69 20.73
C GLN A 22 10.40 -3.18 21.54
N MET A 23 9.81 -3.98 22.43
CA MET A 23 8.81 -3.49 23.36
C MET A 23 9.38 -2.43 24.31
N ALA A 24 10.57 -2.66 24.86
CA ALA A 24 11.24 -1.73 25.77
C ALA A 24 11.53 -0.37 25.11
N ARG A 25 11.77 -0.38 23.79
CA ARG A 25 12.01 0.83 22.98
C ARG A 25 10.73 1.50 22.48
N GLY A 26 9.71 0.71 22.18
CA GLY A 26 8.55 1.11 21.37
C GLY A 26 7.27 1.45 22.14
N SER A 27 7.27 1.38 23.48
CA SER A 27 6.07 1.64 24.31
C SER A 27 4.87 0.73 24.00
N PHE A 28 5.12 -0.54 23.67
CA PHE A 28 4.06 -1.55 23.49
C PHE A 28 3.68 -2.18 24.84
N ALA A 29 2.39 -2.45 25.07
CA ALA A 29 1.90 -3.04 26.31
C ALA A 29 2.09 -4.57 26.37
N SER A 30 2.25 -5.24 25.22
CA SER A 30 2.51 -6.68 25.16
C SER A 30 3.20 -7.14 23.87
N SER A 31 3.81 -8.33 23.90
CA SER A 31 4.43 -8.93 22.71
C SER A 31 3.41 -9.19 21.61
N SER A 32 2.18 -9.54 21.97
CA SER A 32 1.10 -9.76 21.02
C SER A 32 0.71 -8.47 20.29
N GLU A 33 0.67 -7.34 20.98
CA GLU A 33 0.39 -6.03 20.38
C GLU A 33 1.50 -5.61 19.41
N TYR A 34 2.76 -5.80 19.79
CA TYR A 34 3.89 -5.55 18.90
C TYR A 34 3.82 -6.41 17.64
N ILE A 35 3.63 -7.73 17.80
CA ILE A 35 3.54 -8.68 16.69
C ILE A 35 2.35 -8.34 15.78
N GLU A 36 1.18 -8.01 16.35
CA GLU A 36 0.01 -7.61 15.56
C GLU A 36 0.30 -6.34 14.76
N THR A 37 0.92 -5.34 15.37
CA THR A 37 1.28 -4.08 14.70
C THR A 37 2.21 -4.32 13.52
N VAL A 38 3.29 -5.08 13.74
CA VAL A 38 4.26 -5.42 12.68
C VAL A 38 3.58 -6.22 11.55
N LEU A 39 2.72 -7.17 11.88
CA LEU A 39 2.00 -7.95 10.88
C LEU A 39 0.98 -7.09 10.10
N ARG A 40 0.31 -6.15 10.75
CA ARG A 40 -0.61 -5.21 10.13
C ARG A 40 0.11 -4.29 9.14
N GLU A 41 1.22 -3.68 9.55
CA GLU A 41 2.03 -2.85 8.65
C GLU A 41 2.51 -3.64 7.43
N ARG A 42 2.94 -4.88 7.65
CA ARG A 42 3.37 -5.76 6.55
C ARG A 42 2.20 -6.11 5.63
N PHE A 43 1.03 -6.41 6.18
CA PHE A 43 -0.18 -6.70 5.42
C PHE A 43 -0.60 -5.50 4.57
N GLU A 44 -0.67 -4.31 5.16
CA GLU A 44 -1.02 -3.07 4.47
C GLU A 44 -0.04 -2.76 3.33
N ARG A 45 1.26 -2.92 3.58
CA ARG A 45 2.28 -2.71 2.55
C ARG A 45 2.18 -3.71 1.39
N GLU A 46 1.95 -4.98 1.69
CA GLU A 46 1.80 -6.02 0.67
C GLU A 46 0.53 -5.78 -0.17
N HIS A 47 -0.57 -5.41 0.49
CA HIS A 47 -1.81 -5.07 -0.19
C HIS A 47 -1.65 -3.84 -1.10
N ALA A 48 -0.99 -2.78 -0.61
CA ALA A 48 -0.68 -1.60 -1.41
C ALA A 48 0.21 -1.93 -2.62
N ARG A 49 1.18 -2.85 -2.47
CA ARG A 49 2.01 -3.32 -3.59
C ARG A 49 1.17 -4.06 -4.63
N GLN A 50 0.32 -5.00 -4.20
CA GLN A 50 -0.55 -5.75 -5.12
C GLN A 50 -1.52 -4.83 -5.87
N GLN A 51 -2.05 -3.80 -5.21
CA GLN A 51 -2.87 -2.78 -5.86
C GLN A 51 -2.07 -2.01 -6.91
N LEU A 52 -0.86 -1.55 -6.58
CA LEU A 52 0.00 -0.86 -7.53
C LEU A 52 0.33 -1.74 -8.74
N ASP A 53 0.69 -3.01 -8.52
CA ASP A 53 0.99 -3.97 -9.59
C ASP A 53 -0.23 -4.16 -10.51
N ALA A 54 -1.44 -4.23 -9.94
CA ALA A 54 -2.67 -4.34 -10.71
C ALA A 54 -2.96 -3.07 -11.54
N GLU A 55 -2.77 -1.86 -10.99
CA GLU A 55 -2.95 -0.61 -11.74
C GLU A 55 -1.90 -0.44 -12.84
N LEU A 56 -0.65 -0.86 -12.59
CA LEU A 56 0.39 -0.87 -13.62
C LEU A 56 0.02 -1.83 -14.77
N GLN A 57 -0.48 -3.03 -14.44
CA GLN A 57 -0.89 -3.99 -15.48
C GLN A 57 -2.03 -3.43 -16.34
N LYS A 58 -3.02 -2.75 -15.75
CA LYS A 58 -4.07 -2.06 -16.53
C LYS A 58 -3.47 -1.07 -17.52
N GLY A 59 -2.50 -0.25 -17.08
CA GLY A 59 -1.83 0.72 -17.95
C GLY A 59 -1.06 0.05 -19.10
N ILE A 60 -0.40 -1.08 -18.84
CA ILE A 60 0.26 -1.87 -19.87
C ILE A 60 -0.76 -2.41 -20.88
N ASP A 61 -1.86 -2.99 -20.41
CA ASP A 61 -2.93 -3.53 -21.25
C ASP A 61 -3.59 -2.43 -22.10
N ASP A 62 -3.72 -1.21 -21.55
CA ASP A 62 -4.20 -0.03 -22.28
C ASP A 62 -3.24 0.38 -23.39
N ILE A 63 -1.94 0.41 -23.12
CA ILE A 63 -0.92 0.72 -24.13
C ILE A 63 -0.92 -0.33 -25.25
N GLU A 64 -0.94 -1.62 -24.89
CA GLU A 64 -0.96 -2.72 -25.88
C GLU A 64 -2.21 -2.70 -26.76
N ALA A 65 -3.35 -2.29 -26.19
CA ALA A 65 -4.59 -2.13 -26.93
C ALA A 65 -4.72 -0.78 -27.67
N GLY A 66 -3.71 0.09 -27.60
CA GLY A 66 -3.73 1.42 -28.21
C GLY A 66 -4.68 2.42 -27.52
N ARG A 67 -5.14 2.12 -26.29
CA ARG A 67 -5.95 2.99 -25.44
C ARG A 67 -5.09 3.98 -24.66
N PHE A 68 -4.26 4.75 -25.36
CA PHE A 68 -3.46 5.81 -24.77
C PHE A 68 -3.61 7.10 -25.59
N MET A 69 -3.29 8.23 -25.00
CA MET A 69 -3.24 9.52 -25.67
C MET A 69 -1.98 10.27 -25.24
N SER A 70 -1.58 11.27 -26.02
CA SER A 70 -0.46 12.13 -25.65
C SER A 70 -0.81 12.97 -24.42
N ILE A 71 0.23 13.40 -23.71
CA ILE A 71 0.05 14.28 -22.56
C ILE A 71 -0.62 15.61 -22.95
N GLU A 72 -0.42 16.08 -24.18
CA GLU A 72 -1.01 17.32 -24.67
C GLU A 72 -2.52 17.18 -24.87
N GLU A 73 -2.95 16.09 -25.52
CA GLU A 73 -4.37 15.73 -25.70
C GLU A 73 -5.07 15.51 -24.37
N ALA A 74 -4.40 14.86 -23.40
CA ALA A 74 -4.95 14.65 -22.07
C ALA A 74 -5.22 15.98 -21.35
N PHE A 75 -4.27 16.92 -21.39
CA PHE A 75 -4.48 18.25 -20.81
C PHE A 75 -5.60 18.99 -21.53
N ASP A 76 -5.63 18.99 -22.86
CA ASP A 76 -6.70 19.65 -23.63
C ASP A 76 -8.08 19.11 -23.23
N SER A 77 -8.23 17.79 -23.15
CA SER A 77 -9.47 17.14 -22.71
C SER A 77 -9.87 17.56 -21.29
N ILE A 78 -8.93 17.65 -20.35
CA ILE A 78 -9.22 18.07 -18.96
C ILE A 78 -9.64 19.55 -18.91
N TYR A 79 -8.94 20.44 -19.64
CA TYR A 79 -9.29 21.86 -19.68
C TYR A 79 -10.66 22.09 -20.32
N GLU A 80 -10.99 21.34 -21.37
CA GLU A 80 -12.30 21.36 -22.00
C GLU A 80 -13.40 20.88 -21.05
N GLU A 81 -13.21 19.74 -20.37
CA GLU A 81 -14.16 19.19 -19.40
C GLU A 81 -14.42 20.14 -18.23
N LEU A 82 -13.37 20.83 -17.75
CA LEU A 82 -13.47 21.80 -16.66
C LEU A 82 -13.92 23.20 -17.12
N GLY A 83 -14.09 23.42 -18.43
CA GLY A 83 -14.46 24.73 -18.99
C GLY A 83 -13.41 25.83 -18.77
N LEU A 84 -12.15 25.44 -18.60
CA LEU A 84 -11.02 26.32 -18.31
C LEU A 84 -10.23 26.63 -19.58
N LYS A 85 -9.63 27.84 -19.65
CA LYS A 85 -8.69 28.16 -20.73
C LYS A 85 -7.31 27.60 -20.40
N ARG A 86 -6.78 26.77 -21.30
CA ARG A 86 -5.40 26.28 -21.20
C ARG A 86 -4.42 27.46 -21.25
N PRO A 87 -3.51 27.62 -20.26
CA PRO A 87 -2.47 28.65 -20.34
C PRO A 87 -1.52 28.35 -21.49
N ALA A 88 -1.14 29.39 -22.24
CA ALA A 88 -0.13 29.26 -23.29
C ALA A 88 1.21 28.85 -22.66
N ARG A 89 1.87 27.83 -23.24
CA ARG A 89 3.22 27.41 -22.86
C ARG A 89 4.25 28.50 -23.13
#